data_AF-A0A661FYE6-F1
#
_entry.id   AF-A0A661FYE6-F1
#
_cell.length_a   1.000
_cell.length_b   1.000
_cell.length_c   1.000
_cell.angle_alpha   90.00
_cell.angle_beta   90.00
_cell.angle_gamma   90.00
#
_symmetry.space_group_name_H-M   'P 1'
#
loop_
_entity.id
_entity.type
_entity.pdbx_description
1 polymer ?
#
loop_
_entity_poly.entity_id
_entity_poly.type
_entity_poly.pdbx_seq_one_letter_code
_entity_poly.pdbx_strand_id
1 'polypeptide(L)'
;MSTTTLASSAIADHSECANSSASGQWSGCKTNKSRDAVRVQATNFWLRFYAKLPERKQQYLRKAADRIVRKRRQSLKQLIQADPETAYSLSLSPVHRQGLPDFVVEHMETRIHTRGDLVLTVTESIRPDPIQGPPNPQEPIQISDNPVPFDINVDEPQYLAHSWSLRIGDDLRKAHVYGIHQEHQSKFNIPIHAITIDDVVAVSDRPLYLYDKLEKSELGFKPGEIVATSGELPIRLDGIKAFPALERELIDNILRFGPLPTPFNPNEWTTGKKRVLLFKVVFGGETEEPPYTDGDITIWLGGVQHFFLHNSKGAVSLYPRIISAPIRVRAADAYTGFSAASIGQNVLVDEALRTARMHGLDPDSYDRVIIFARQIFDRPMASAAIGGRTVMVTGFKERLDVTLTHELGHTFGFPHSNFLLPADPLDPTGPGEFREYGDEWDVMGSTDDPVIFPNLQRRHFNVFYKAIAGWLPDSAVTDAPVNGTYRLYAHDSIEALGRRAIYVDVGGGTVYWIGKRGQFPENPSMANGVEIRRVNNYTPAAFGPVELLNADWTARPAGVCRDSRWCHSLQPGTRIQDPATRTLIQYAGSGEDIVGPYVDILIRRP
;
A
#
# COMPACT_ATOMS: atom_id res chain seq x y z
N MET A 1 56.61 -12.78 -16.75
CA MET A 1 55.65 -13.54 -15.91
C MET A 1 54.25 -13.14 -16.35
N SER A 2 53.45 -14.13 -16.75
CA SER A 2 52.32 -13.95 -17.69
C SER A 2 51.10 -13.26 -17.07
N THR A 3 50.56 -12.25 -17.77
CA THR A 3 49.38 -11.43 -17.44
C THR A 3 48.03 -12.14 -17.64
N THR A 4 48.04 -13.44 -17.94
CA THR A 4 46.84 -14.23 -18.27
C THR A 4 46.18 -14.90 -17.07
N THR A 5 46.82 -14.92 -15.90
CA THR A 5 46.36 -15.73 -14.75
C THR A 5 45.43 -15.01 -13.78
N LEU A 6 45.29 -13.68 -13.87
CA LEU A 6 44.42 -12.89 -12.99
C LEU A 6 42.97 -12.74 -13.50
N ALA A 7 42.70 -13.16 -14.74
CA ALA A 7 41.36 -13.04 -15.35
C ALA A 7 40.51 -14.32 -15.24
N SER A 8 41.10 -15.46 -14.84
CA SER A 8 40.40 -16.75 -14.80
C SER A 8 39.94 -17.19 -13.40
N SER A 9 40.38 -16.53 -12.32
CA SER A 9 40.01 -16.93 -10.94
C SER A 9 38.72 -16.27 -10.41
N ALA A 10 38.09 -15.37 -11.17
CA ALA A 10 36.86 -14.67 -10.76
C ALA A 10 35.56 -15.33 -11.29
N ILE A 11 35.67 -16.46 -12.00
CA ILE A 11 34.54 -17.21 -12.57
C ILE A 11 34.75 -18.69 -12.23
N ALA A 12 34.57 -19.04 -10.95
CA ALA A 12 34.30 -20.42 -10.57
C ALA A 12 32.78 -20.58 -10.44
N ASP A 13 32.22 -21.46 -11.26
CA ASP A 13 30.84 -21.93 -11.14
C ASP A 13 30.64 -22.56 -9.76
N HIS A 14 29.70 -22.03 -8.99
CA HIS A 14 29.09 -22.70 -7.86
C HIS A 14 27.60 -22.84 -8.17
N SER A 15 27.29 -23.92 -8.88
CA SER A 15 25.93 -24.41 -9.12
C SER A 15 25.62 -25.49 -8.11
N GLU A 16 24.98 -25.13 -6.99
CA GLU A 16 24.30 -26.07 -6.10
C GLU A 16 23.33 -25.28 -5.24
N CYS A 17 22.07 -25.23 -5.65
CA CYS A 17 20.89 -24.85 -4.84
C CYS A 17 19.64 -25.09 -5.70
N ALA A 18 19.33 -26.36 -5.95
CA ALA A 18 18.00 -26.78 -6.35
C ALA A 18 17.51 -27.77 -5.29
N ASN A 19 16.31 -27.52 -4.77
CA ASN A 19 15.53 -28.32 -3.83
C ASN A 19 15.94 -28.30 -2.35
N SER A 20 15.20 -27.53 -1.53
CA SER A 20 14.63 -28.04 -0.28
C SER A 20 13.67 -27.01 0.34
N SER A 21 12.38 -27.20 0.12
CA SER A 21 11.32 -26.78 1.04
C SER A 21 11.32 -27.72 2.26
N ALA A 22 10.97 -27.17 3.43
CA ALA A 22 10.73 -27.87 4.70
C ALA A 22 11.98 -28.38 5.46
N SER A 23 12.57 -27.50 6.27
CA SER A 23 12.95 -27.75 7.68
C SER A 23 13.87 -26.62 8.16
N GLY A 24 13.48 -25.94 9.24
CA GLY A 24 14.23 -24.82 9.79
C GLY A 24 15.56 -25.26 10.38
N GLN A 25 16.66 -24.96 9.70
CA GLN A 25 18.00 -24.80 10.29
C GLN A 25 18.83 -23.86 9.41
N TRP A 26 19.16 -22.69 9.97
CA TRP A 26 19.96 -21.66 9.30
C TRP A 26 21.45 -21.95 9.42
N SER A 27 22.11 -22.19 8.29
CA SER A 27 23.55 -22.00 8.14
C SER A 27 23.89 -21.45 6.74
N GLY A 28 24.22 -20.16 6.69
CA GLY A 28 25.21 -19.59 5.76
C GLY A 28 24.93 -19.60 4.24
N CYS A 29 23.72 -19.30 3.77
CA CYS A 29 23.51 -18.96 2.36
C CYS A 29 23.71 -17.45 2.14
N LYS A 30 24.81 -17.03 1.50
CA LYS A 30 24.98 -15.63 1.04
C LYS A 30 23.84 -15.33 0.07
N THR A 31 22.88 -14.52 0.49
CA THR A 31 21.67 -14.19 -0.27
C THR A 31 22.04 -13.71 -1.69
N ASN A 32 21.22 -14.04 -2.70
CA ASN A 32 21.43 -13.61 -4.10
C ASN A 32 21.70 -12.08 -4.21
N LYS A 33 21.11 -11.28 -3.33
CA LYS A 33 21.36 -9.83 -3.18
C LYS A 33 22.86 -9.48 -3.09
N SER A 34 23.59 -10.20 -2.24
CA SER A 34 25.04 -9.95 -2.04
C SER A 34 25.87 -10.26 -3.29
N ARG A 35 25.45 -11.22 -4.12
CA ARG A 35 26.18 -11.61 -5.33
C ARG A 35 26.05 -10.56 -6.43
N ASP A 36 24.86 -10.02 -6.63
CA ASP A 36 24.62 -8.99 -7.65
C ASP A 36 25.29 -7.67 -7.29
N ALA A 37 25.21 -7.24 -6.02
CA ALA A 37 25.90 -6.05 -5.53
C ALA A 37 27.43 -6.15 -5.75
N VAL A 38 28.04 -7.28 -5.37
CA VAL A 38 29.48 -7.52 -5.59
C VAL A 38 29.83 -7.47 -7.08
N ARG A 39 29.01 -8.05 -7.95
CA ARG A 39 29.26 -8.04 -9.40
C ARG A 39 29.20 -6.63 -9.98
N VAL A 40 28.20 -5.83 -9.58
CA VAL A 40 28.07 -4.44 -10.02
C VAL A 40 29.26 -3.62 -9.53
N GLN A 41 29.61 -3.73 -8.26
CA GLN A 41 30.74 -3.00 -7.66
C GLN A 41 32.08 -3.36 -8.31
N ALA A 42 32.37 -4.64 -8.49
CA ALA A 42 33.60 -5.10 -9.15
C ALA A 42 33.69 -4.61 -10.60
N THR A 43 32.56 -4.63 -11.32
CA THR A 43 32.50 -4.12 -12.69
C THR A 43 32.70 -2.62 -12.74
N ASN A 44 32.07 -1.85 -11.84
CA ASN A 44 32.28 -0.40 -11.75
C ASN A 44 33.75 -0.05 -11.53
N PHE A 45 34.43 -0.80 -10.67
CA PHE A 45 35.87 -0.62 -10.44
C PHE A 45 36.68 -0.89 -11.72
N TRP A 46 36.40 -2.00 -12.40
CA TRP A 46 37.06 -2.34 -13.67
C TRP A 46 36.81 -1.29 -14.77
N LEU A 47 35.59 -0.75 -14.87
CA LEU A 47 35.23 0.29 -15.84
C LEU A 47 36.04 1.58 -15.66
N ARG A 48 36.35 1.97 -14.42
CA ARG A 48 37.22 3.14 -14.14
C ARG A 48 38.64 2.96 -14.68
N PHE A 49 39.14 1.72 -14.74
CA PHE A 49 40.41 1.41 -15.38
C PHE A 49 40.27 1.36 -16.90
N TYR A 50 39.22 0.69 -17.40
CA TYR A 50 38.95 0.57 -18.83
C TYR A 50 38.82 1.94 -19.53
N ALA A 51 38.14 2.90 -18.89
CA ALA A 51 37.98 4.27 -19.38
C ALA A 51 39.30 5.01 -19.59
N LYS A 52 40.37 4.63 -18.88
CA LYS A 52 41.69 5.29 -18.95
C LYS A 52 42.66 4.62 -19.93
N LEU A 53 42.27 3.50 -20.53
CA LEU A 53 43.13 2.79 -21.47
C LEU A 53 43.21 3.52 -22.82
N PRO A 54 44.36 3.46 -23.52
CA PRO A 54 44.44 3.90 -24.90
C PRO A 54 43.43 3.16 -25.79
N GLU A 55 42.86 3.85 -26.78
CA GLU A 55 41.78 3.34 -27.64
C GLU A 55 42.08 1.98 -28.26
N ARG A 56 43.31 1.76 -28.74
CA ARG A 56 43.75 0.46 -29.29
C ARG A 56 43.61 -0.70 -28.28
N LYS A 57 43.88 -0.44 -26.99
CA LYS A 57 43.70 -1.45 -25.92
C LYS A 57 42.22 -1.63 -25.55
N GLN A 58 41.43 -0.55 -25.58
CA GLN A 58 39.97 -0.65 -25.40
C GLN A 58 39.35 -1.52 -26.50
N GLN A 59 39.78 -1.33 -27.75
CA GLN A 59 39.32 -2.13 -28.89
C GLN A 59 39.73 -3.60 -28.76
N TYR A 60 40.97 -3.88 -28.34
CA TYR A 60 41.43 -5.25 -28.08
C TYR A 60 40.57 -5.97 -27.02
N LEU A 61 40.19 -5.26 -25.95
CA LEU A 61 39.37 -5.82 -24.86
C LEU A 61 37.85 -5.74 -25.12
N ARG A 62 37.40 -5.22 -26.26
CA ARG A 62 35.98 -4.93 -26.54
C ARG A 62 35.05 -6.11 -26.27
N LYS A 63 35.40 -7.32 -26.74
CA LYS A 63 34.55 -8.52 -26.53
C LYS A 63 34.43 -8.92 -25.06
N ALA A 64 35.48 -8.72 -24.27
CA ALA A 64 35.45 -8.98 -22.83
C ALA A 64 34.63 -7.89 -22.12
N ALA A 65 34.84 -6.63 -22.51
CA ALA A 65 34.09 -5.47 -22.01
C ALA A 65 32.58 -5.65 -22.21
N ASP A 66 32.15 -5.96 -23.44
CA ASP A 66 30.73 -6.19 -23.79
C ASP A 66 30.09 -7.27 -22.90
N ARG A 67 30.76 -8.41 -22.72
CA ARG A 67 30.27 -9.48 -21.84
C ARG A 67 30.14 -9.02 -20.38
N ILE A 68 31.12 -8.28 -19.88
CA ILE A 68 31.16 -7.80 -18.49
C ILE A 68 30.03 -6.78 -18.27
N VAL A 69 29.84 -5.82 -19.17
CA VAL A 69 28.82 -4.77 -19.00
C VAL A 69 27.39 -5.29 -19.16
N ARG A 70 27.16 -6.28 -20.03
CA ARG A 70 25.86 -6.98 -20.13
C ARG A 70 25.51 -7.70 -18.83
N LYS A 71 26.48 -8.42 -18.24
CA LYS A 71 26.30 -9.08 -16.95
C LYS A 71 26.07 -8.08 -15.81
N ARG A 72 26.78 -6.94 -15.82
CA ARG A 72 26.52 -5.85 -14.86
C ARG A 72 25.09 -5.31 -15.02
N ARG A 73 24.64 -5.02 -16.23
CA ARG A 73 23.28 -4.52 -16.49
C ARG A 73 22.22 -5.47 -15.92
N GLN A 74 22.37 -6.77 -16.18
CA GLN A 74 21.48 -7.80 -15.65
C GLN A 74 21.48 -7.83 -14.11
N SER A 75 22.67 -7.83 -13.48
CA SER A 75 22.77 -7.78 -12.02
C SER A 75 22.22 -6.49 -11.41
N LEU A 76 22.43 -5.34 -12.06
CA LEU A 76 21.88 -4.08 -11.57
C LEU A 76 20.35 -4.07 -11.69
N LYS A 77 19.77 -4.62 -12.76
CA LYS A 77 18.32 -4.82 -12.89
C LYS A 77 17.75 -5.71 -11.79
N GLN A 78 18.45 -6.79 -11.42
CA GLN A 78 18.05 -7.66 -10.30
C GLN A 78 18.20 -6.95 -8.96
N LEU A 79 19.27 -6.17 -8.80
CA LEU A 79 19.54 -5.43 -7.58
C LEU A 79 18.51 -4.30 -7.35
N ILE A 80 18.10 -3.57 -8.40
CA ILE A 80 17.00 -2.58 -8.30
C ILE A 80 15.76 -3.19 -7.65
N GLN A 81 15.42 -4.43 -8.04
CA GLN A 81 14.21 -5.10 -7.54
C GLN A 81 14.36 -5.59 -6.10
N ALA A 82 15.56 -6.04 -5.71
CA ALA A 82 15.80 -6.72 -4.45
C ALA A 82 16.37 -5.82 -3.33
N ASP A 83 17.07 -4.76 -3.71
CA ASP A 83 17.77 -3.79 -2.86
C ASP A 83 18.00 -2.48 -3.65
N PRO A 84 16.95 -1.66 -3.83
CA PRO A 84 17.02 -0.42 -4.62
C PRO A 84 17.98 0.62 -4.04
N GLU A 85 18.22 0.62 -2.72
CA GLU A 85 19.19 1.51 -2.05
C GLU A 85 20.62 1.18 -2.51
N THR A 86 21.01 -0.09 -2.42
CA THR A 86 22.33 -0.54 -2.88
C THR A 86 22.46 -0.35 -4.39
N ALA A 87 21.41 -0.61 -5.17
CA ALA A 87 21.42 -0.35 -6.61
C ALA A 87 21.68 1.13 -6.95
N TYR A 88 20.97 2.05 -6.29
CA TYR A 88 21.11 3.48 -6.50
C TYR A 88 22.51 3.97 -6.12
N SER A 89 23.03 3.55 -4.97
CA SER A 89 24.38 3.93 -4.49
C SER A 89 25.51 3.38 -5.37
N LEU A 90 25.31 2.22 -6.01
CA LEU A 90 26.26 1.65 -6.97
C LEU A 90 26.11 2.21 -8.40
N SER A 91 25.21 3.16 -8.65
CA SER A 91 25.13 3.82 -9.95
C SER A 91 26.40 4.61 -10.28
N LEU A 92 26.79 4.59 -11.56
CA LEU A 92 27.93 5.38 -12.04
C LEU A 92 27.47 6.81 -12.34
N SER A 93 28.04 7.79 -11.65
CA SER A 93 27.81 9.21 -11.94
C SER A 93 28.36 9.63 -13.32
N PRO A 94 27.89 10.74 -13.92
CA PRO A 94 28.41 11.26 -15.19
C PRO A 94 29.94 11.36 -15.24
N VAL A 95 30.57 11.88 -14.19
CA VAL A 95 32.05 11.95 -14.07
C VAL A 95 32.70 10.57 -14.23
N HIS A 96 32.11 9.51 -13.66
CA HIS A 96 32.67 8.15 -13.74
C HIS A 96 32.46 7.47 -15.09
N ARG A 97 31.59 8.03 -15.95
CA ARG A 97 31.34 7.52 -17.31
C ARG A 97 32.25 8.17 -18.35
N GLN A 98 32.96 9.25 -18.00
CA GLN A 98 33.89 9.91 -18.91
C GLN A 98 34.97 8.94 -19.43
N GLY A 99 35.18 8.93 -20.75
CA GLY A 99 36.17 8.08 -21.42
C GLY A 99 35.71 6.63 -21.66
N LEU A 100 34.47 6.28 -21.29
CA LEU A 100 33.88 5.00 -21.68
C LEU A 100 33.37 5.08 -23.14
N PRO A 101 33.63 4.05 -23.97
CA PRO A 101 33.08 3.96 -25.32
C PRO A 101 31.54 3.82 -25.34
N ASP A 102 30.90 4.27 -26.41
CA ASP A 102 29.42 4.27 -26.55
C ASP A 102 28.77 2.91 -26.28
N PHE A 103 29.34 1.82 -26.79
CA PHE A 103 28.81 0.46 -26.58
C PHE A 103 28.78 0.06 -25.08
N VAL A 104 29.61 0.68 -24.24
CA VAL A 104 29.57 0.50 -22.78
C VAL A 104 28.48 1.37 -22.17
N VAL A 105 28.38 2.63 -22.61
CA VAL A 105 27.40 3.61 -22.12
C VAL A 105 25.97 3.16 -22.42
N GLU A 106 25.71 2.55 -23.57
CA GLU A 106 24.42 1.96 -23.96
C GLU A 106 23.92 0.90 -22.95
N HIS A 107 24.83 0.25 -22.22
CA HIS A 107 24.47 -0.74 -21.20
C HIS A 107 24.27 -0.16 -19.80
N MET A 108 24.58 1.12 -19.57
CA MET A 108 24.46 1.76 -18.26
C MET A 108 23.02 2.13 -17.92
N GLU A 109 22.78 2.36 -16.63
CA GLU A 109 21.52 2.90 -16.12
C GLU A 109 21.33 4.37 -16.54
N THR A 110 20.09 4.78 -16.77
CA THR A 110 19.75 6.20 -16.99
C THR A 110 19.42 6.84 -15.65
N ARG A 111 19.93 8.05 -15.40
CA ARG A 111 19.57 8.84 -14.21
C ARG A 111 18.35 9.70 -14.52
N ILE A 112 17.45 9.82 -13.56
CA ILE A 112 16.22 10.61 -13.66
C ILE A 112 16.28 11.67 -12.56
N HIS A 113 16.13 12.93 -12.95
CA HIS A 113 15.99 14.08 -12.05
C HIS A 113 14.87 14.97 -12.60
N THR A 114 13.64 14.69 -12.21
CA THR A 114 12.43 15.35 -12.76
C THR A 114 11.31 15.34 -11.70
N ARG A 115 10.12 15.80 -12.07
CA ARG A 115 8.90 15.52 -11.32
C ARG A 115 8.10 14.40 -11.94
N GLY A 116 7.40 13.64 -11.10
CA GLY A 116 6.54 12.54 -11.54
C GLY A 116 5.56 12.11 -10.46
N ASP A 117 4.73 11.15 -10.83
CA ASP A 117 3.79 10.52 -9.91
C ASP A 117 4.38 9.20 -9.41
N LEU A 118 4.45 9.04 -8.10
CA LEU A 118 4.87 7.83 -7.44
C LEU A 118 3.65 7.21 -6.76
N VAL A 119 3.11 6.16 -7.37
CA VAL A 119 1.81 5.58 -7.00
C VAL A 119 2.03 4.25 -6.29
N LEU A 120 1.44 4.12 -5.10
CA LEU A 120 1.37 2.86 -4.36
C LEU A 120 0.01 2.22 -4.66
N THR A 121 0.05 1.06 -5.29
CA THR A 121 -1.16 0.28 -5.58
C THR A 121 -1.20 -0.98 -4.75
N VAL A 122 -2.38 -1.27 -4.24
CA VAL A 122 -2.76 -2.57 -3.70
C VAL A 122 -3.67 -3.28 -4.68
N THR A 123 -3.55 -4.60 -4.76
CA THR A 123 -4.35 -5.43 -5.66
C THR A 123 -4.92 -6.60 -4.87
N GLU A 124 -6.24 -6.73 -4.89
CA GLU A 124 -7.01 -7.81 -4.31
C GLU A 124 -7.38 -8.85 -5.39
N SER A 125 -7.38 -10.12 -5.02
CA SER A 125 -7.91 -11.20 -5.85
C SER A 125 -8.71 -12.17 -5.00
N ILE A 126 -9.96 -12.44 -5.38
CA ILE A 126 -10.76 -13.47 -4.72
C ILE A 126 -10.59 -14.78 -5.48
N ARG A 127 -10.28 -15.89 -4.78
CA ARG A 127 -10.37 -17.21 -5.41
C ARG A 127 -11.84 -17.57 -5.59
N PRO A 128 -12.26 -18.16 -6.72
CA PRO A 128 -13.58 -18.76 -6.80
C PRO A 128 -13.64 -19.92 -5.82
N ASP A 129 -14.43 -19.78 -4.74
CA ASP A 129 -14.94 -20.95 -4.02
C ASP A 129 -15.77 -21.79 -5.00
N PRO A 130 -15.81 -23.13 -4.85
CA PRO A 130 -16.77 -23.94 -5.58
C PRO A 130 -18.17 -23.49 -5.16
N ILE A 131 -18.85 -22.80 -6.08
CA ILE A 131 -20.21 -22.26 -5.93
C ILE A 131 -21.11 -23.34 -5.33
N GLN A 132 -21.35 -23.30 -4.02
CA GLN A 132 -22.61 -23.77 -3.47
C GLN A 132 -23.57 -22.62 -3.67
N GLY A 133 -24.57 -22.84 -4.55
CA GLY A 133 -25.58 -21.84 -4.87
C GLY A 133 -26.28 -21.31 -3.62
N PRO A 134 -27.03 -20.18 -3.74
CA PRO A 134 -27.69 -19.56 -2.61
C PRO A 134 -28.57 -20.59 -1.87
N PRO A 135 -28.53 -20.62 -0.52
CA PRO A 135 -29.43 -21.49 0.24
C PRO A 135 -30.88 -21.14 -0.09
N ASN A 136 -31.69 -22.18 -0.31
CA ASN A 136 -33.09 -22.09 -0.68
C ASN A 136 -33.88 -21.32 0.42
N PRO A 137 -34.60 -20.22 0.11
CA PRO A 137 -35.30 -19.41 1.12
C PRO A 137 -36.42 -20.11 1.89
N GLN A 138 -36.73 -21.37 1.54
CA GLN A 138 -37.83 -22.14 2.14
C GLN A 138 -37.37 -23.31 3.03
N GLU A 139 -36.06 -23.53 3.20
CA GLU A 139 -35.60 -24.53 4.17
C GLU A 139 -35.42 -23.90 5.56
N PRO A 140 -36.06 -24.46 6.62
CA PRO A 140 -35.78 -24.03 7.97
C PRO A 140 -34.30 -24.27 8.28
N ILE A 141 -33.62 -23.26 8.82
CA ILE A 141 -32.25 -23.35 9.33
C ILE A 141 -32.22 -24.50 10.35
N GLN A 142 -31.72 -25.66 9.93
CA GLN A 142 -31.45 -26.75 10.84
C GLN A 142 -30.18 -26.38 11.60
N ILE A 143 -30.33 -25.97 12.86
CA ILE A 143 -29.21 -25.89 13.79
C ILE A 143 -28.77 -27.35 14.04
N SER A 144 -27.75 -27.77 13.31
CA SER A 144 -27.08 -29.06 13.53
C SER A 144 -26.29 -28.98 14.83
N ASP A 145 -26.63 -29.85 15.78
CA ASP A 145 -25.91 -30.04 17.07
C ASP A 145 -24.49 -30.60 16.92
N ASN A 146 -24.05 -30.86 15.69
CA ASN A 146 -22.67 -31.22 15.40
C ASN A 146 -21.88 -29.97 15.00
N PRO A 147 -20.80 -29.60 15.72
CA PRO A 147 -19.89 -28.57 15.27
C PRO A 147 -19.24 -29.06 13.99
N VAL A 148 -19.70 -28.57 12.85
CA VAL A 148 -18.94 -28.66 11.60
C VAL A 148 -17.70 -27.81 11.86
N PRO A 149 -16.48 -28.38 11.83
CA PRO A 149 -15.29 -27.55 11.86
C PRO A 149 -15.29 -26.80 10.54
N PHE A 150 -15.75 -25.55 10.55
CA PHE A 150 -15.36 -24.57 9.54
C PHE A 150 -13.90 -24.22 9.82
N ASP A 151 -12.99 -25.17 9.57
CA ASP A 151 -11.61 -24.86 9.26
C ASP A 151 -11.65 -24.18 7.88
N ILE A 152 -11.87 -22.86 7.90
CA ILE A 152 -11.53 -22.04 6.75
C ILE A 152 -10.02 -22.21 6.63
N ASN A 153 -9.60 -22.92 5.60
CA ASN A 153 -8.20 -23.11 5.28
C ASN A 153 -7.67 -21.75 4.79
N VAL A 154 -7.32 -20.86 5.72
CA VAL A 154 -6.71 -19.53 5.47
C VAL A 154 -5.23 -19.66 5.06
N ASP A 155 -4.72 -20.90 4.96
CA ASP A 155 -3.32 -21.23 4.72
C ASP A 155 -2.85 -21.01 3.27
N GLU A 156 -3.73 -20.62 2.33
CA GLU A 156 -3.30 -20.20 0.99
C GLU A 156 -3.38 -18.68 0.81
N PRO A 157 -2.26 -18.00 0.52
CA PRO A 157 -2.23 -16.55 0.45
C PRO A 157 -3.18 -16.06 -0.64
N GLN A 158 -4.10 -15.16 -0.26
CA GLN A 158 -4.60 -14.17 -1.21
C GLN A 158 -3.36 -13.51 -1.84
N TYR A 159 -3.28 -13.51 -3.17
CA TYR A 159 -2.10 -12.97 -3.87
C TYR A 159 -2.14 -11.44 -3.80
N LEU A 160 -1.68 -10.91 -2.67
CA LEU A 160 -1.66 -9.49 -2.40
C LEU A 160 -0.29 -8.96 -2.77
N ALA A 161 -0.28 -7.98 -3.67
CA ALA A 161 0.93 -7.36 -4.15
C ALA A 161 0.80 -5.85 -3.97
N HIS A 162 1.44 -5.31 -2.95
CA HIS A 162 1.80 -3.89 -2.95
C HIS A 162 2.84 -3.67 -4.04
N SER A 163 2.58 -2.71 -4.91
CA SER A 163 3.50 -2.35 -5.98
C SER A 163 3.58 -0.84 -6.12
N TRP A 164 4.79 -0.37 -6.38
CA TRP A 164 5.04 1.01 -6.71
C TRP A 164 5.17 1.15 -8.22
N SER A 165 4.56 2.18 -8.77
CA SER A 165 4.80 2.63 -10.13
C SER A 165 5.27 4.08 -10.14
N LEU A 166 6.13 4.39 -11.10
CA LEU A 166 6.58 5.74 -11.37
C LEU A 166 6.08 6.16 -12.75
N ARG A 167 5.34 7.25 -12.80
CA ARG A 167 4.87 7.88 -14.04
C ARG A 167 5.56 9.22 -14.27
N ILE A 168 6.18 9.40 -15.42
CA ILE A 168 6.80 10.66 -15.86
C ILE A 168 6.25 10.98 -17.25
N GLY A 169 5.31 11.93 -17.31
CA GLY A 169 4.54 12.17 -18.53
C GLY A 169 3.74 10.91 -18.91
N ASP A 170 4.06 10.34 -20.07
CA ASP A 170 3.47 9.09 -20.58
C ASP A 170 4.34 7.85 -20.30
N ASP A 171 5.55 8.02 -19.74
CA ASP A 171 6.45 6.92 -19.41
C ASP A 171 6.08 6.31 -18.05
N LEU A 172 5.80 5.01 -18.04
CA LEU A 172 5.42 4.24 -16.86
C LEU A 172 6.45 3.16 -16.57
N ARG A 173 6.91 3.09 -15.33
CA ARG A 173 7.94 2.13 -14.89
C ARG A 173 7.56 1.46 -13.59
N LYS A 174 8.01 0.21 -13.42
CA LYS A 174 7.91 -0.52 -12.16
C LYS A 174 8.91 0.06 -11.18
N ALA A 175 8.40 0.71 -10.14
CA ALA A 175 9.24 1.39 -9.16
C ALA A 175 9.56 0.49 -7.97
N HIS A 176 10.79 0.63 -7.49
CA HIS A 176 11.30 0.02 -6.29
C HIS A 176 11.82 1.13 -5.39
N VAL A 177 11.26 1.21 -4.19
CA VAL A 177 11.46 2.33 -3.27
C VAL A 177 12.13 1.85 -1.99
N TYR A 178 12.75 2.77 -1.27
CA TYR A 178 13.35 2.58 0.05
C TYR A 178 13.24 3.86 0.87
N GLY A 179 13.56 3.79 2.17
CA GLY A 179 13.56 4.95 3.06
C GLY A 179 12.18 5.61 3.13
N ILE A 180 12.13 6.95 3.04
CA ILE A 180 10.89 7.74 3.19
C ILE A 180 9.76 7.29 2.25
N HIS A 181 10.11 6.74 1.08
CA HIS A 181 9.14 6.32 0.09
C HIS A 181 8.43 5.02 0.47
N GLN A 182 8.90 4.29 1.48
CA GLN A 182 8.18 3.15 2.06
C GLN A 182 7.15 3.59 3.11
N GLU A 183 7.20 4.84 3.54
CA GLU A 183 6.40 5.35 4.66
C GLU A 183 5.17 6.13 4.18
N HIS A 184 5.15 6.65 2.95
CA HIS A 184 4.03 7.45 2.47
C HIS A 184 3.12 6.70 1.48
N GLN A 185 1.94 7.27 1.26
CA GLN A 185 0.94 6.81 0.27
C GLN A 185 1.24 7.37 -1.13
N SER A 186 0.40 7.11 -2.13
CA SER A 186 0.58 7.68 -3.47
C SER A 186 0.78 9.20 -3.46
N LYS A 187 1.74 9.69 -4.27
CA LYS A 187 2.05 11.10 -4.44
C LYS A 187 2.10 11.46 -5.91
N PHE A 188 1.47 12.58 -6.26
CA PHE A 188 1.46 13.09 -7.64
C PHE A 188 2.34 14.33 -7.74
N ASN A 189 2.99 14.47 -8.89
CA ASN A 189 3.85 15.59 -9.22
C ASN A 189 4.86 15.93 -8.11
N ILE A 190 5.60 14.95 -7.59
CA ILE A 190 6.67 15.16 -6.61
C ILE A 190 8.06 15.14 -7.26
N PRO A 191 9.08 15.72 -6.61
CA PRO A 191 10.47 15.50 -6.99
C PRO A 191 10.81 14.01 -7.04
N ILE A 192 11.39 13.56 -8.16
CA ILE A 192 11.84 12.19 -8.37
C ILE A 192 13.33 12.21 -8.75
N HIS A 193 14.10 11.47 -7.95
CA HIS A 193 15.51 11.19 -8.21
C HIS A 193 15.70 9.69 -8.27
N ALA A 194 16.10 9.16 -9.43
CA ALA A 194 16.07 7.73 -9.64
C ALA A 194 17.14 7.24 -10.62
N ILE A 195 17.36 5.93 -10.64
CA ILE A 195 18.07 5.23 -11.71
C ILE A 195 17.16 4.20 -12.37
N THR A 196 17.24 4.07 -13.69
CA THR A 196 16.40 3.13 -14.45
C THR A 196 17.23 2.24 -15.36
N ILE A 197 16.82 0.96 -15.44
CA ILE A 197 17.26 -0.01 -16.43
C ILE A 197 16.02 -0.70 -17.00
N ASP A 198 15.85 -0.63 -18.32
CA ASP A 198 14.71 -1.18 -19.04
C ASP A 198 13.39 -0.64 -18.47
N ASP A 199 12.61 -1.48 -17.80
CA ASP A 199 11.29 -1.25 -17.23
C ASP A 199 11.29 -1.02 -15.70
N VAL A 200 12.42 -1.23 -15.03
CA VAL A 200 12.53 -1.09 -13.56
C VAL A 200 13.29 0.16 -13.15
N VAL A 201 12.83 0.81 -12.09
CA VAL A 201 13.42 2.03 -11.55
C VAL A 201 13.63 1.93 -10.05
N ALA A 202 14.82 2.31 -9.57
CA ALA A 202 15.09 2.51 -8.14
C ALA A 202 14.96 4.00 -7.83
N VAL A 203 13.99 4.35 -6.98
CA VAL A 203 13.72 5.74 -6.57
C VAL A 203 14.48 6.04 -5.29
N SER A 204 15.28 7.09 -5.30
CA SER A 204 16.02 7.57 -4.13
C SER A 204 15.08 8.11 -3.08
N ASP A 205 15.37 7.79 -1.82
CA ASP A 205 14.70 8.34 -0.63
C ASP A 205 15.01 9.82 -0.37
N ARG A 206 15.77 10.50 -1.23
CA ARG A 206 16.14 11.90 -1.06
C ARG A 206 15.39 12.79 -2.05
N PRO A 207 14.67 13.82 -1.58
CA PRO A 207 13.97 14.76 -2.47
C PRO A 207 14.88 15.84 -3.08
N LEU A 208 16.16 15.87 -2.68
CA LEU A 208 17.18 16.75 -3.25
C LEU A 208 18.33 15.92 -3.82
N TYR A 209 18.70 16.24 -5.06
CA TYR A 209 19.91 15.73 -5.69
C TYR A 209 20.95 16.83 -5.80
N LEU A 210 22.17 16.57 -5.28
CA LEU A 210 23.30 17.48 -5.41
C LEU A 210 24.07 17.19 -6.70
N TYR A 211 24.19 18.18 -7.58
CA TYR A 211 24.91 18.01 -8.84
C TYR A 211 26.42 17.82 -8.63
N ASP A 212 26.99 16.88 -9.38
CA ASP A 212 28.42 16.65 -9.41
C ASP A 212 29.18 17.77 -10.15
N LYS A 213 30.52 17.68 -10.17
CA LYS A 213 31.37 18.71 -10.78
C LYS A 213 31.12 18.85 -12.30
N LEU A 214 30.89 17.74 -13.00
CA LEU A 214 30.66 17.74 -14.44
C LEU A 214 29.28 18.30 -14.75
N GLU A 215 28.25 17.80 -14.05
CA GLU A 215 26.87 18.28 -14.21
C GLU A 215 26.78 19.79 -13.99
N LYS A 216 27.45 20.31 -12.95
CA LYS A 216 27.52 21.76 -12.71
C LYS A 216 28.19 22.52 -13.85
N SER A 217 29.29 22.00 -14.39
CA SER A 217 30.01 22.63 -15.49
C SER A 217 29.17 22.66 -16.77
N GLU A 218 28.44 21.58 -17.07
CA GLU A 218 27.55 21.48 -18.23
C GLU A 218 26.36 22.43 -18.13
N LEU A 219 25.88 22.68 -16.90
CA LEU A 219 24.84 23.65 -16.59
C LEU A 219 25.36 25.10 -16.47
N GLY A 220 26.66 25.35 -16.66
CA GLY A 220 27.26 26.69 -16.62
C GLY A 220 27.51 27.26 -15.23
N PHE A 221 27.49 26.44 -14.18
CA PHE A 221 27.84 26.84 -12.82
C PHE A 221 29.36 26.84 -12.58
N LYS A 222 29.82 27.72 -11.70
CA LYS A 222 31.23 27.89 -11.37
C LYS A 222 31.73 26.78 -10.43
N PRO A 223 33.03 26.41 -10.51
CA PRO A 223 33.65 25.55 -9.51
C PRO A 223 33.47 26.10 -8.09
N GLY A 224 33.06 25.26 -7.16
CA GLY A 224 32.82 25.63 -5.75
C GLY A 224 31.37 26.01 -5.42
N GLU A 225 30.51 26.27 -6.41
CA GLU A 225 29.08 26.47 -6.16
C GLU A 225 28.42 25.16 -5.70
N ILE A 226 27.50 25.27 -4.75
CA ILE A 226 26.67 24.17 -4.26
C ILE A 226 25.32 24.30 -4.94
N VAL A 227 25.03 23.36 -5.83
CA VAL A 227 23.86 23.39 -6.69
C VAL A 227 23.15 22.06 -6.55
N ALA A 228 21.87 22.11 -6.21
CA ALA A 228 21.00 20.94 -6.11
C ALA A 228 19.82 21.07 -7.08
N THR A 229 19.00 20.03 -7.19
CA THR A 229 17.68 20.09 -7.80
C THR A 229 16.70 19.32 -6.94
N SER A 230 15.43 19.71 -6.99
CA SER A 230 14.29 18.96 -6.46
C SER A 230 13.36 18.56 -7.62
N GLY A 231 13.93 18.02 -8.69
CA GLY A 231 13.17 17.55 -9.86
C GLY A 231 12.81 18.64 -10.87
N GLU A 232 13.31 19.86 -10.69
CA GLU A 232 13.10 20.99 -11.60
C GLU A 232 14.42 21.72 -11.89
N LEU A 233 14.36 23.04 -12.08
CA LEU A 233 15.49 23.92 -12.29
C LEU A 233 16.51 23.80 -11.14
N PRO A 234 17.82 23.94 -11.45
CA PRO A 234 18.85 23.93 -10.44
C PRO A 234 18.68 25.06 -9.41
N ILE A 235 18.86 24.70 -8.13
CA ILE A 235 18.78 25.57 -6.96
C ILE A 235 20.21 25.83 -6.48
N ARG A 236 20.64 27.10 -6.45
CA ARG A 236 21.88 27.50 -5.78
C ARG A 236 21.62 27.57 -4.27
N LEU A 237 22.46 26.91 -3.48
CA LEU A 237 22.36 26.91 -2.03
C LEU A 237 23.41 27.84 -1.42
N ASP A 238 23.02 28.61 -0.40
CA ASP A 238 23.88 29.52 0.37
C ASP A 238 24.79 28.75 1.35
N GLY A 239 25.58 27.81 0.81
CA GLY A 239 26.43 26.91 1.58
C GLY A 239 25.79 25.57 1.89
N ILE A 240 26.62 24.58 2.23
CA ILE A 240 26.19 23.19 2.45
C ILE A 240 25.24 23.05 3.65
N LYS A 241 25.28 24.01 4.58
CA LYS A 241 24.44 24.01 5.78
C LYS A 241 22.96 24.32 5.50
N ALA A 242 22.63 24.91 4.35
CA ALA A 242 21.24 25.14 3.94
C ALA A 242 20.56 23.84 3.48
N PHE A 243 21.35 22.86 3.01
CA PHE A 243 20.84 21.62 2.44
C PHE A 243 19.94 20.82 3.40
N PRO A 244 20.35 20.53 4.66
CA PRO A 244 19.51 19.71 5.55
C PRO A 244 18.18 20.36 5.94
N ALA A 245 18.12 21.71 5.98
CA ALA A 245 16.90 22.42 6.32
C ALA A 245 15.86 22.33 5.19
N LEU A 246 16.29 22.61 3.95
CA LEU A 246 15.44 22.47 2.77
C LEU A 246 15.00 21.02 2.56
N GLU A 247 15.90 20.07 2.76
CA GLU A 247 15.58 18.66 2.63
C GLU A 247 14.53 18.20 3.64
N ARG A 248 14.64 18.65 4.90
CA ARG A 248 13.64 18.34 5.92
C ARG A 248 12.27 18.88 5.54
N GLU A 249 12.19 20.12 5.05
CA GLU A 249 10.93 20.70 4.59
C GLU A 249 10.30 19.87 3.45
N LEU A 250 11.12 19.41 2.50
CA LEU A 250 10.64 18.58 1.39
C LEU A 250 10.20 17.18 1.86
N ILE A 251 10.93 16.57 2.79
CA ILE A 251 10.55 15.30 3.41
C ILE A 251 9.21 15.47 4.15
N ASP A 252 9.07 16.51 4.97
CA ASP A 252 7.84 16.78 5.70
C ASP A 252 6.65 16.93 4.73
N ASN A 253 6.87 17.58 3.58
CA ASN A 253 5.84 17.70 2.54
C ASN A 253 5.48 16.35 1.89
N ILE A 254 6.48 15.52 1.54
CA ILE A 254 6.26 14.18 0.97
C ILE A 254 5.54 13.27 1.98
N LEU A 255 5.82 13.43 3.26
CA LEU A 255 5.23 12.59 4.30
C LEU A 255 3.77 12.98 4.60
N ARG A 256 3.31 14.21 4.30
CA ARG A 256 1.91 14.62 4.55
C ARG A 256 0.89 13.64 3.95
N PHE A 257 -0.21 13.42 4.66
CA PHE A 257 -1.32 12.58 4.23
C PHE A 257 -1.99 13.11 2.95
N GLY A 258 -2.46 12.19 2.09
CA GLY A 258 -3.11 12.52 0.82
C GLY A 258 -2.15 12.86 -0.34
N PRO A 259 -2.68 13.06 -1.55
CA PRO A 259 -1.88 13.38 -2.72
C PRO A 259 -1.37 14.83 -2.70
N LEU A 260 -0.20 15.06 -3.30
CA LEU A 260 0.33 16.40 -3.60
C LEU A 260 -0.07 16.81 -5.04
N PRO A 261 -0.15 18.13 -5.36
CA PRO A 261 0.63 19.22 -4.78
C PRO A 261 -0.17 20.30 -4.01
N THR A 262 0.50 20.88 -3.01
CA THR A 262 0.11 22.10 -2.30
C THR A 262 -0.37 23.23 -3.23
N PRO A 263 -1.31 24.10 -2.79
CA PRO A 263 -1.82 24.24 -1.43
C PRO A 263 -3.08 23.40 -1.20
N PHE A 264 -2.98 22.10 -1.44
CA PHE A 264 -3.93 21.11 -0.97
C PHE A 264 -3.95 21.00 0.56
N ASN A 265 -5.12 21.18 1.17
CA ASN A 265 -5.34 20.77 2.56
C ASN A 265 -5.60 19.25 2.57
N PRO A 266 -4.85 18.42 3.33
CA PRO A 266 -5.08 16.97 3.39
C PRO A 266 -6.53 16.56 3.65
N ASN A 267 -7.26 17.35 4.45
CA ASN A 267 -8.67 17.11 4.72
C ASN A 267 -9.54 17.31 3.48
N GLU A 268 -9.16 18.15 2.52
CA GLU A 268 -9.87 18.27 1.23
C GLU A 268 -9.75 17.00 0.40
N TRP A 269 -8.81 16.09 0.68
CA TRP A 269 -8.78 14.78 0.03
C TRP A 269 -9.89 13.87 0.49
N THR A 270 -10.11 13.89 1.80
CA THR A 270 -10.93 12.93 2.52
C THR A 270 -12.31 13.47 2.85
N THR A 271 -12.52 14.78 2.72
CA THR A 271 -13.77 15.47 3.03
C THR A 271 -14.25 16.32 1.86
N GLY A 272 -15.49 16.79 1.92
CA GLY A 272 -16.15 17.56 0.87
C GLY A 272 -16.67 16.70 -0.27
N LYS A 273 -17.01 17.37 -1.37
CA LYS A 273 -17.53 16.73 -2.57
C LYS A 273 -16.38 16.09 -3.35
N LYS A 274 -16.57 14.84 -3.82
CA LYS A 274 -15.63 14.13 -4.67
C LYS A 274 -16.28 13.88 -6.02
N ARG A 275 -15.72 14.45 -7.08
CA ARG A 275 -16.08 14.12 -8.46
C ARG A 275 -15.48 12.76 -8.79
N VAL A 276 -16.32 11.83 -9.21
CA VAL A 276 -15.90 10.46 -9.54
C VAL A 276 -16.15 10.23 -11.03
N LEU A 277 -15.09 9.99 -11.81
CA LEU A 277 -15.23 9.55 -13.20
C LEU A 277 -15.34 8.04 -13.23
N LEU A 278 -16.34 7.50 -13.92
CA LEU A 278 -16.51 6.07 -14.10
C LEU A 278 -16.59 5.75 -15.57
N PHE A 279 -15.80 4.79 -16.03
CA PHE A 279 -15.89 4.31 -17.40
C PHE A 279 -15.60 2.83 -17.48
N LYS A 280 -16.14 2.22 -18.53
CA LYS A 280 -15.96 0.80 -18.82
C LYS A 280 -14.90 0.67 -19.90
N VAL A 281 -14.02 -0.31 -19.76
CA VAL A 281 -13.04 -0.65 -20.78
C VAL A 281 -13.39 -1.99 -21.40
N VAL A 282 -13.16 -2.07 -22.71
CA VAL A 282 -13.28 -3.30 -23.50
C VAL A 282 -11.93 -3.50 -24.17
N PHE A 283 -11.33 -4.67 -23.96
CA PHE A 283 -10.04 -5.01 -24.53
C PHE A 283 -10.22 -5.58 -25.95
N GLY A 284 -9.28 -5.29 -26.85
CA GLY A 284 -9.29 -5.82 -28.22
C GLY A 284 -9.48 -7.34 -28.28
N GLY A 285 -10.47 -7.78 -29.07
CA GLY A 285 -10.89 -9.18 -29.16
C GLY A 285 -12.14 -9.52 -28.34
N GLU A 286 -12.56 -8.64 -27.42
CA GLU A 286 -13.83 -8.77 -26.69
C GLU A 286 -15.03 -8.25 -27.52
N THR A 287 -16.24 -8.73 -27.17
CA THR A 287 -17.51 -8.21 -27.68
C THR A 287 -17.67 -6.72 -27.35
N GLU A 288 -18.50 -5.99 -28.10
CA GLU A 288 -18.74 -4.56 -27.83
C GLU A 288 -19.49 -4.30 -26.51
N GLU A 289 -20.13 -5.32 -25.95
CA GLU A 289 -20.94 -5.19 -24.75
C GLU A 289 -20.08 -5.10 -23.49
N PRO A 290 -20.22 -4.02 -22.69
CA PRO A 290 -19.46 -3.88 -21.46
C PRO A 290 -19.95 -4.89 -20.39
N PRO A 291 -19.06 -5.24 -19.45
CA PRO A 291 -19.39 -6.18 -18.37
C PRO A 291 -20.52 -5.71 -17.44
N TYR A 292 -20.73 -4.39 -17.33
CA TYR A 292 -21.70 -3.76 -16.44
C TYR A 292 -22.53 -2.73 -17.21
N THR A 293 -23.83 -2.67 -16.96
CA THR A 293 -24.69 -1.62 -17.51
C THR A 293 -24.61 -0.34 -16.67
N ASP A 294 -25.00 0.80 -17.23
CA ASP A 294 -25.09 2.06 -16.46
C ASP A 294 -26.11 1.95 -15.32
N GLY A 295 -27.19 1.17 -15.53
CA GLY A 295 -28.20 0.90 -14.52
C GLY A 295 -27.60 0.15 -13.33
N ASP A 296 -26.84 -0.91 -13.59
CA ASP A 296 -26.20 -1.68 -12.52
C ASP A 296 -25.23 -0.79 -11.72
N ILE A 297 -24.35 -0.06 -12.42
CA ILE A 297 -23.40 0.89 -11.79
C ILE A 297 -24.14 1.91 -10.92
N THR A 298 -25.25 2.45 -11.41
CA THR A 298 -26.04 3.45 -10.67
C THR A 298 -26.62 2.86 -9.38
N ILE A 299 -27.14 1.63 -9.42
CA ILE A 299 -27.70 0.96 -8.24
C ILE A 299 -26.62 0.76 -7.17
N TRP A 300 -25.46 0.22 -7.55
CA TRP A 300 -24.36 -0.03 -6.60
C TRP A 300 -23.82 1.26 -6.01
N LEU A 301 -23.68 2.31 -6.83
CA LEU A 301 -23.23 3.62 -6.35
C LEU A 301 -24.17 4.25 -5.32
N GLY A 302 -25.47 3.93 -5.35
CA GLY A 302 -26.41 4.36 -4.30
C GLY A 302 -26.03 3.81 -2.93
N GLY A 303 -25.70 2.51 -2.85
CA GLY A 303 -25.26 1.85 -1.61
C GLY A 303 -23.90 2.35 -1.13
N VAL A 304 -22.95 2.55 -2.05
CA VAL A 304 -21.63 3.13 -1.76
C VAL A 304 -21.77 4.56 -1.22
N GLN A 305 -22.58 5.40 -1.88
CA GLN A 305 -22.83 6.78 -1.44
C GLN A 305 -23.47 6.83 -0.05
N HIS A 306 -24.46 5.98 0.21
CA HIS A 306 -25.09 5.86 1.53
C HIS A 306 -24.06 5.47 2.59
N PHE A 307 -23.21 4.49 2.29
CA PHE A 307 -22.16 4.03 3.20
C PHE A 307 -21.19 5.16 3.57
N PHE A 308 -20.66 5.89 2.58
CA PHE A 308 -19.73 7.00 2.84
C PHE A 308 -20.40 8.15 3.61
N LEU A 309 -21.66 8.49 3.31
CA LEU A 309 -22.41 9.51 4.07
C LEU A 309 -22.60 9.11 5.53
N HIS A 310 -22.98 7.85 5.80
CA HIS A 310 -23.20 7.35 7.16
C HIS A 310 -21.90 7.22 7.95
N ASN A 311 -20.83 6.73 7.31
CA ASN A 311 -19.52 6.59 7.93
C ASN A 311 -18.91 7.93 8.33
N SER A 312 -19.08 8.93 7.46
CA SER A 312 -18.46 10.24 7.58
C SER A 312 -19.36 11.31 8.21
N LYS A 313 -20.61 10.97 8.55
CA LYS A 313 -21.66 11.91 8.97
C LYS A 313 -21.82 13.08 7.99
N GLY A 314 -21.74 12.79 6.69
CA GLY A 314 -21.81 13.77 5.61
C GLY A 314 -20.53 14.56 5.36
N ALA A 315 -19.43 14.27 6.06
CA ALA A 315 -18.16 14.95 5.79
C ALA A 315 -17.60 14.65 4.39
N VAL A 316 -17.98 13.54 3.75
CA VAL A 316 -17.66 13.26 2.33
C VAL A 316 -18.91 12.85 1.54
N SER A 317 -18.94 13.21 0.25
CA SER A 317 -19.97 12.81 -0.70
C SER A 317 -19.38 12.57 -2.09
N LEU A 318 -19.88 11.57 -2.81
CA LEU A 318 -19.42 11.18 -4.14
C LEU A 318 -20.41 11.69 -5.21
N TYR A 319 -19.88 12.25 -6.28
CA TYR A 319 -20.61 12.79 -7.42
C TYR A 319 -20.15 12.06 -8.69
N PRO A 320 -20.81 10.93 -9.02
CA PRO A 320 -20.40 10.10 -10.14
C PRO A 320 -20.78 10.70 -11.49
N ARG A 321 -19.86 10.57 -12.45
CA ARG A 321 -20.11 10.76 -13.88
C ARG A 321 -19.78 9.44 -14.60
N ILE A 322 -20.82 8.76 -15.07
CA ILE A 322 -20.68 7.53 -15.83
C ILE A 322 -20.51 7.88 -17.31
N ILE A 323 -19.47 7.33 -17.93
CA ILE A 323 -19.28 7.34 -19.38
C ILE A 323 -19.96 6.10 -19.96
N SER A 324 -21.10 6.30 -20.63
CA SER A 324 -21.94 5.21 -21.13
C SER A 324 -21.24 4.37 -22.20
N ALA A 325 -20.55 5.01 -23.14
CA ALA A 325 -19.82 4.31 -24.20
C ALA A 325 -18.56 3.63 -23.65
N PRO A 326 -18.35 2.32 -23.89
CA PRO A 326 -17.12 1.65 -23.47
C PRO A 326 -15.92 2.21 -24.22
N ILE A 327 -14.80 2.33 -23.51
CA ILE A 327 -13.52 2.77 -24.05
C ILE A 327 -12.75 1.56 -24.55
N ARG A 328 -12.37 1.57 -25.83
CA ARG A 328 -11.66 0.45 -26.46
C ARG A 328 -10.16 0.57 -26.25
N VAL A 329 -9.63 -0.30 -25.42
CA VAL A 329 -8.19 -0.43 -25.21
C VAL A 329 -7.63 -1.40 -26.25
N ARG A 330 -6.62 -0.98 -27.02
CA ARG A 330 -5.98 -1.83 -28.03
C ARG A 330 -5.20 -2.95 -27.33
N ALA A 331 -5.75 -4.17 -27.34
CA ALA A 331 -5.21 -5.31 -26.59
C ALA A 331 -3.93 -5.96 -27.17
N ALA A 332 -3.35 -5.44 -28.26
CA ALA A 332 -2.25 -6.11 -28.94
C ALA A 332 -1.00 -6.31 -28.04
N ASP A 333 -0.76 -5.41 -27.08
CA ASP A 333 0.42 -5.46 -26.21
C ASP A 333 0.08 -5.75 -24.74
N ALA A 334 -1.20 -5.68 -24.34
CA ALA A 334 -1.63 -5.79 -22.93
C ALA A 334 -2.07 -7.20 -22.52
N TYR A 335 -2.30 -8.11 -23.47
CA TYR A 335 -2.97 -9.39 -23.20
C TYR A 335 -2.12 -10.65 -23.44
N THR A 336 -1.08 -10.58 -24.27
CA THR A 336 -0.48 -11.80 -24.87
C THR A 336 0.65 -12.45 -24.08
N GLY A 337 0.97 -12.01 -22.85
CA GLY A 337 2.10 -12.58 -22.10
C GLY A 337 2.08 -12.50 -20.58
N PHE A 338 0.97 -12.13 -19.93
CA PHE A 338 1.03 -11.69 -18.54
C PHE A 338 0.34 -12.65 -17.56
N SER A 339 1.11 -13.14 -16.59
CA SER A 339 0.53 -13.67 -15.35
C SER A 339 0.17 -12.49 -14.44
N ALA A 340 -0.90 -12.64 -13.63
CA ALA A 340 -1.32 -11.66 -12.63
C ALA A 340 -0.17 -11.14 -11.73
N ALA A 341 0.90 -11.95 -11.58
CA ALA A 341 2.06 -11.67 -10.73
C ALA A 341 3.12 -10.72 -11.32
N SER A 342 3.11 -10.43 -12.64
CA SER A 342 4.32 -9.87 -13.28
C SER A 342 4.22 -8.41 -13.78
N ILE A 343 3.06 -7.92 -14.22
CA ILE A 343 2.93 -6.51 -14.68
C ILE A 343 1.82 -5.70 -13.96
N GLY A 344 0.95 -6.35 -13.18
CA GLY A 344 0.01 -5.68 -12.27
C GLY A 344 -1.11 -4.89 -12.97
N GLN A 345 -2.25 -4.72 -12.29
CA GLN A 345 -3.38 -3.94 -12.83
C GLN A 345 -3.01 -2.49 -13.17
N ASN A 346 -1.93 -1.95 -12.59
CA ASN A 346 -1.44 -0.60 -12.86
C ASN A 346 -1.23 -0.30 -14.36
N VAL A 347 -0.66 -1.23 -15.13
CA VAL A 347 -0.46 -0.99 -16.57
C VAL A 347 -1.80 -0.90 -17.30
N LEU A 348 -2.80 -1.66 -16.86
CA LEU A 348 -4.14 -1.60 -17.42
C LEU A 348 -4.87 -0.32 -17.01
N VAL A 349 -4.71 0.13 -15.77
CA VAL A 349 -5.19 1.43 -15.29
C VAL A 349 -4.59 2.54 -16.15
N ASP A 350 -3.28 2.57 -16.33
CA ASP A 350 -2.61 3.62 -17.09
C ASP A 350 -2.98 3.62 -18.57
N GLU A 351 -3.06 2.44 -19.20
CA GLU A 351 -3.51 2.33 -20.58
C GLU A 351 -4.98 2.76 -20.75
N ALA A 352 -5.84 2.41 -19.78
CA ALA A 352 -7.23 2.86 -19.75
C ALA A 352 -7.34 4.38 -19.59
N LEU A 353 -6.54 4.99 -18.70
CA LEU A 353 -6.47 6.44 -18.54
C LEU A 353 -5.93 7.14 -19.79
N ARG A 354 -4.87 6.60 -20.40
CA ARG A 354 -4.30 7.11 -21.65
C ARG A 354 -5.32 7.06 -22.78
N THR A 355 -6.06 5.95 -22.89
CA THR A 355 -7.11 5.79 -23.89
C THR A 355 -8.27 6.74 -23.63
N ALA A 356 -8.69 6.91 -22.36
CA ALA A 356 -9.68 7.90 -21.99
C ALA A 356 -9.28 9.33 -22.42
N ARG A 357 -8.02 9.71 -22.23
CA ARG A 357 -7.48 11.00 -22.72
C ARG A 357 -7.56 11.15 -24.23
N MET A 358 -7.24 10.09 -24.98
CA MET A 358 -7.40 10.10 -26.45
C MET A 358 -8.86 10.27 -26.89
N HIS A 359 -9.83 9.84 -26.07
CA HIS A 359 -11.25 10.06 -26.29
C HIS A 359 -11.77 11.41 -25.76
N GLY A 360 -10.88 12.34 -25.39
CA GLY A 360 -11.24 13.69 -24.95
C GLY A 360 -11.75 13.77 -23.52
N LEU A 361 -11.62 12.71 -22.72
CA LEU A 361 -11.83 12.78 -21.28
C LEU A 361 -10.58 13.34 -20.60
N ASP A 362 -10.78 14.08 -19.52
CA ASP A 362 -9.68 14.49 -18.65
C ASP A 362 -9.86 13.83 -17.27
N PRO A 363 -9.29 12.63 -17.06
CA PRO A 363 -9.35 11.97 -15.76
C PRO A 363 -8.66 12.76 -14.65
N ASP A 364 -7.70 13.64 -14.99
CA ASP A 364 -6.98 14.45 -14.01
C ASP A 364 -7.88 15.53 -13.40
N SER A 365 -8.98 15.86 -14.06
CA SER A 365 -10.02 16.73 -13.54
C SER A 365 -10.99 16.06 -12.56
N TYR A 366 -10.74 14.82 -12.09
CA TYR A 366 -11.61 14.14 -11.12
C TYR A 366 -10.83 13.74 -9.87
N ASP A 367 -11.53 13.74 -8.74
CA ASP A 367 -10.95 13.35 -7.45
C ASP A 367 -10.75 11.83 -7.39
N ARG A 368 -11.62 11.07 -8.06
CA ARG A 368 -11.58 9.61 -8.16
C ARG A 368 -11.86 9.16 -9.59
N VAL A 369 -11.23 8.07 -10.01
CA VAL A 369 -11.43 7.45 -11.31
C VAL A 369 -11.62 5.94 -11.12
N ILE A 370 -12.78 5.43 -11.51
CA ILE A 370 -13.14 4.01 -11.39
C ILE A 370 -13.23 3.41 -12.79
N ILE A 371 -12.47 2.34 -12.99
CA ILE A 371 -12.33 1.65 -14.27
C ILE A 371 -12.95 0.27 -14.13
N PHE A 372 -13.98 0.00 -14.92
CA PHE A 372 -14.61 -1.31 -14.95
C PHE A 372 -14.17 -2.10 -16.17
N ALA A 373 -13.72 -3.33 -15.95
CA ALA A 373 -13.45 -4.27 -17.03
C ALA A 373 -14.14 -5.62 -16.78
N ARG A 374 -14.27 -6.41 -17.84
CA ARG A 374 -14.66 -7.82 -17.68
C ARG A 374 -13.59 -8.53 -16.87
N GLN A 375 -13.91 -9.69 -16.30
CA GLN A 375 -12.89 -10.53 -15.70
C GLN A 375 -11.82 -10.85 -16.75
N ILE A 376 -10.64 -10.31 -16.56
CA ILE A 376 -9.51 -10.41 -17.49
C ILE A 376 -8.48 -11.46 -17.07
N PHE A 377 -8.59 -11.95 -15.83
CA PHE A 377 -7.76 -13.02 -15.28
C PHE A 377 -8.59 -14.28 -15.00
N ASP A 378 -7.94 -15.33 -14.50
CA ASP A 378 -8.59 -16.57 -14.07
C ASP A 378 -9.58 -16.40 -12.91
N ARG A 379 -9.60 -15.20 -12.29
CA ARG A 379 -10.44 -14.85 -11.16
C ARG A 379 -10.83 -13.36 -11.14
N PRO A 380 -11.87 -12.97 -10.40
CA PRO A 380 -12.16 -11.57 -10.11
C PRO A 380 -11.01 -10.88 -9.37
N MET A 381 -10.71 -9.65 -9.77
CA MET A 381 -9.62 -8.87 -9.20
C MET A 381 -9.96 -7.38 -9.18
N ALA A 382 -9.51 -6.70 -8.13
CA ALA A 382 -9.66 -5.27 -7.97
C ALA A 382 -8.34 -4.67 -7.50
N SER A 383 -8.15 -3.39 -7.77
CA SER A 383 -6.98 -2.65 -7.33
C SER A 383 -7.31 -1.20 -7.09
N ALA A 384 -6.56 -0.59 -6.18
CA ALA A 384 -6.67 0.82 -5.89
C ALA A 384 -5.32 1.43 -5.54
N ALA A 385 -5.15 2.70 -5.91
CA ALA A 385 -4.03 3.49 -5.47
C ALA A 385 -4.27 3.96 -4.02
N ILE A 386 -3.44 3.51 -3.08
CA ILE A 386 -3.53 3.92 -1.67
C ILE A 386 -3.20 5.42 -1.57
N GLY A 387 -4.12 6.22 -1.05
CA GLY A 387 -4.05 7.69 -1.03
C GLY A 387 -4.05 8.33 -2.44
N GLY A 388 -4.23 7.52 -3.48
CA GLY A 388 -4.35 7.95 -4.86
C GLY A 388 -5.81 7.98 -5.32
N ARG A 389 -6.04 8.13 -6.63
CA ARG A 389 -7.37 8.41 -7.18
C ARG A 389 -7.99 7.26 -7.97
N THR A 390 -7.19 6.26 -8.34
CA THR A 390 -7.59 5.24 -9.30
C THR A 390 -8.07 3.98 -8.60
N VAL A 391 -9.17 3.43 -9.10
CA VAL A 391 -9.70 2.12 -8.76
C VAL A 391 -9.93 1.37 -10.08
N MET A 392 -9.57 0.10 -10.13
CA MET A 392 -9.95 -0.80 -11.21
C MET A 392 -10.63 -2.04 -10.67
N VAL A 393 -11.73 -2.43 -11.29
CA VAL A 393 -12.52 -3.60 -10.90
C VAL A 393 -12.75 -4.49 -12.11
N THR A 394 -12.46 -5.79 -11.93
CA THR A 394 -12.60 -6.81 -12.96
C THR A 394 -13.34 -8.03 -12.41
N GLY A 395 -14.50 -8.36 -12.98
CA GLY A 395 -15.21 -9.61 -12.68
C GLY A 395 -16.09 -9.67 -11.41
N PHE A 396 -16.11 -8.65 -10.55
CA PHE A 396 -16.97 -8.62 -9.36
C PHE A 396 -18.39 -8.17 -9.68
N LYS A 397 -19.29 -9.05 -10.14
CA LYS A 397 -20.69 -8.68 -10.39
C LYS A 397 -21.58 -8.75 -9.15
N GLU A 398 -21.41 -9.79 -8.34
CA GLU A 398 -22.34 -10.10 -7.24
C GLU A 398 -22.02 -9.38 -5.92
N ARG A 399 -20.81 -8.80 -5.81
CA ARG A 399 -20.31 -8.12 -4.60
C ARG A 399 -19.76 -6.72 -4.88
N LEU A 400 -20.21 -6.09 -5.97
CA LEU A 400 -19.55 -4.90 -6.49
C LEU A 400 -19.62 -3.69 -5.55
N ASP A 401 -20.71 -3.52 -4.80
CA ASP A 401 -20.86 -2.41 -3.85
C ASP A 401 -19.85 -2.51 -2.69
N VAL A 402 -19.65 -3.70 -2.12
CA VAL A 402 -18.66 -3.94 -1.07
C VAL A 402 -17.24 -3.75 -1.62
N THR A 403 -16.91 -4.40 -2.74
CA THR A 403 -15.58 -4.27 -3.37
C THR A 403 -15.31 -2.81 -3.74
N LEU A 404 -16.25 -2.11 -4.37
CA LEU A 404 -16.07 -0.69 -4.69
C LEU A 404 -15.88 0.17 -3.44
N THR A 405 -16.60 -0.13 -2.36
CA THR A 405 -16.45 0.60 -1.09
C THR A 405 -15.07 0.37 -0.48
N HIS A 406 -14.59 -0.88 -0.48
CA HIS A 406 -13.26 -1.27 -0.04
C HIS A 406 -12.17 -0.52 -0.84
N GLU A 407 -12.23 -0.64 -2.16
CA GLU A 407 -11.24 -0.04 -3.06
C GLU A 407 -11.27 1.49 -3.02
N LEU A 408 -12.46 2.10 -2.87
CA LEU A 408 -12.56 3.53 -2.59
C LEU A 408 -11.95 3.88 -1.23
N GLY A 409 -12.06 3.02 -0.21
CA GLY A 409 -11.36 3.18 1.07
C GLY A 409 -9.85 3.37 0.89
N HIS A 410 -9.21 2.60 0.00
CA HIS A 410 -7.80 2.80 -0.33
C HIS A 410 -7.51 4.18 -0.91
N THR A 411 -8.39 4.74 -1.75
CA THR A 411 -8.21 6.10 -2.28
C THR A 411 -8.23 7.17 -1.19
N PHE A 412 -8.84 6.90 -0.03
CA PHE A 412 -8.78 7.76 1.15
C PHE A 412 -7.52 7.54 2.00
N GLY A 413 -6.64 6.62 1.62
CA GLY A 413 -5.40 6.32 2.32
C GLY A 413 -5.51 5.19 3.34
N PHE A 414 -6.60 4.43 3.34
CA PHE A 414 -6.78 3.33 4.29
C PHE A 414 -6.07 2.07 3.77
N PRO A 415 -5.17 1.43 4.53
CA PRO A 415 -4.68 0.07 4.24
C PRO A 415 -5.74 -0.96 4.64
N HIS A 416 -5.43 -2.24 4.46
CA HIS A 416 -6.28 -3.32 4.97
C HIS A 416 -6.38 -3.28 6.50
N SER A 417 -7.57 -3.60 7.02
CA SER A 417 -7.78 -3.88 8.44
C SER A 417 -7.51 -5.35 8.71
N ASN A 418 -6.52 -5.61 9.56
CA ASN A 418 -5.97 -6.94 9.79
C ASN A 418 -6.37 -7.44 11.17
N PHE A 419 -6.07 -8.70 11.47
CA PHE A 419 -6.23 -9.27 12.80
C PHE A 419 -4.90 -9.82 13.29
N LEU A 420 -4.59 -9.54 14.55
CA LEU A 420 -3.50 -10.20 15.24
C LEU A 420 -4.08 -11.36 16.05
N LEU A 421 -3.77 -12.58 15.65
CA LEU A 421 -4.00 -13.74 16.50
C LEU A 421 -2.78 -13.89 17.43
N PRO A 422 -2.89 -13.56 18.73
CA PRO A 422 -1.75 -13.64 19.64
C PRO A 422 -1.26 -15.08 19.81
N ALA A 423 0.05 -15.26 19.95
CA ALA A 423 0.64 -16.56 20.24
C ALA A 423 0.32 -17.02 21.68
N ASP A 424 0.26 -16.08 22.62
CA ASP A 424 -0.21 -16.29 23.99
C ASP A 424 -1.56 -15.59 24.18
N PRO A 425 -2.64 -16.35 24.42
CA PRO A 425 -3.95 -15.79 24.75
C PRO A 425 -4.01 -14.81 25.93
N LEU A 426 -3.05 -14.90 26.85
CA LEU A 426 -2.96 -14.00 28.01
C LEU A 426 -2.21 -12.70 27.69
N ASP A 427 -1.57 -12.61 26.52
CA ASP A 427 -0.93 -11.40 26.00
C ASP A 427 -1.48 -11.04 24.60
N PRO A 428 -2.69 -10.45 24.52
CA PRO A 428 -3.28 -9.99 23.26
C PRO A 428 -2.46 -8.95 22.49
N THR A 429 -1.49 -8.33 23.16
CA THR A 429 -0.62 -7.29 22.60
C THR A 429 0.74 -7.81 22.15
N GLY A 430 1.05 -9.06 22.47
CA GLY A 430 2.32 -9.72 22.20
C GLY A 430 2.52 -10.12 20.74
N PRO A 431 3.58 -10.89 20.45
CA PRO A 431 3.78 -11.46 19.13
C PRO A 431 2.63 -12.43 18.78
N GLY A 432 2.36 -12.58 17.49
CA GLY A 432 1.25 -13.41 17.02
C GLY A 432 1.30 -13.65 15.52
N GLU A 433 0.33 -14.42 15.05
CA GLU A 433 0.08 -14.62 13.63
C GLU A 433 -0.66 -13.39 13.08
N PHE A 434 -0.03 -12.71 12.12
CA PHE A 434 -0.64 -11.61 11.38
C PHE A 434 -1.58 -12.19 10.32
N ARG A 435 -2.87 -11.83 10.40
CA ARG A 435 -3.89 -12.23 9.43
C ARG A 435 -4.37 -11.00 8.68
N GLU A 436 -3.87 -10.85 7.46
CA GLU A 436 -4.32 -9.80 6.55
C GLU A 436 -5.83 -9.93 6.32
N TYR A 437 -6.54 -8.80 6.25
CA TYR A 437 -8.01 -8.74 6.19
C TYR A 437 -8.76 -9.35 7.39
N GLY A 438 -8.07 -9.75 8.46
CA GLY A 438 -8.72 -10.47 9.55
C GLY A 438 -9.73 -9.68 10.38
N ASP A 439 -9.86 -8.35 10.20
CA ASP A 439 -10.88 -7.54 10.85
C ASP A 439 -12.20 -7.58 10.07
N GLU A 440 -13.02 -8.58 10.34
CA GLU A 440 -14.29 -8.81 9.62
C GLU A 440 -15.37 -7.74 9.92
N TRP A 441 -15.10 -6.77 10.79
CA TRP A 441 -16.05 -5.73 11.21
C TRP A 441 -15.83 -4.39 10.49
N ASP A 442 -14.74 -4.28 9.76
CA ASP A 442 -14.38 -3.15 8.91
C ASP A 442 -14.50 -3.54 7.44
N VAL A 443 -15.00 -2.63 6.59
CA VAL A 443 -15.02 -2.85 5.15
C VAL A 443 -13.62 -3.07 4.56
N MET A 444 -12.57 -2.55 5.20
CA MET A 444 -11.17 -2.77 4.83
C MET A 444 -10.61 -4.14 5.27
N GLY A 445 -11.40 -4.96 5.95
CA GLY A 445 -11.08 -6.37 6.24
C GLY A 445 -11.77 -7.33 5.26
N SER A 446 -11.89 -8.61 5.64
CA SER A 446 -12.27 -9.70 4.73
C SER A 446 -13.68 -9.52 4.21
N THR A 447 -13.90 -9.91 2.95
CA THR A 447 -15.23 -9.99 2.35
C THR A 447 -15.77 -11.42 2.22
N ASP A 448 -15.32 -12.37 3.08
CA ASP A 448 -15.70 -13.81 3.05
C ASP A 448 -16.49 -14.48 4.24
N ASP A 449 -16.84 -13.80 5.36
CA ASP A 449 -18.01 -14.10 6.25
C ASP A 449 -19.48 -13.77 5.75
N PRO A 450 -20.31 -14.78 5.37
CA PRO A 450 -21.67 -14.59 4.84
C PRO A 450 -22.73 -14.09 5.84
N VAL A 451 -22.46 -14.09 7.15
CA VAL A 451 -23.36 -13.54 8.17
C VAL A 451 -23.21 -12.02 8.23
N ILE A 452 -21.98 -11.53 8.04
CA ILE A 452 -21.66 -10.11 8.07
C ILE A 452 -21.93 -9.45 6.70
N PHE A 453 -21.72 -10.16 5.59
CA PHE A 453 -21.83 -9.53 4.26
C PHE A 453 -23.14 -9.00 3.77
N PRO A 454 -24.32 -9.56 4.10
CA PRO A 454 -25.52 -9.10 3.43
C PRO A 454 -25.81 -7.62 3.73
N ASN A 455 -25.05 -6.99 4.64
CA ASN A 455 -25.23 -5.60 5.02
C ASN A 455 -23.94 -4.77 5.00
N LEU A 456 -23.55 -4.29 3.81
CA LEU A 456 -22.49 -3.27 3.62
C LEU A 456 -22.61 -2.13 4.65
N GLN A 457 -23.83 -1.68 4.94
CA GLN A 457 -24.07 -0.49 5.76
C GLN A 457 -23.66 -0.67 7.23
N ARG A 458 -23.47 -1.89 7.72
CA ARG A 458 -23.00 -2.14 9.10
C ARG A 458 -21.47 -2.16 9.21
N ARG A 459 -20.76 -2.37 8.11
CA ARG A 459 -19.29 -2.56 8.08
C ARG A 459 -18.54 -1.23 8.05
N HIS A 460 -18.94 -0.31 8.91
CA HIS A 460 -18.33 1.01 9.00
C HIS A 460 -16.82 0.88 9.18
N PHE A 461 -16.06 1.78 8.55
CA PHE A 461 -14.64 1.95 8.81
C PHE A 461 -14.39 2.11 10.31
N ASN A 462 -13.30 1.55 10.80
CA ASN A 462 -12.92 1.66 12.19
C ASN A 462 -12.62 3.12 12.59
N VAL A 463 -12.56 3.36 13.90
CA VAL A 463 -12.35 4.69 14.46
C VAL A 463 -11.03 5.35 14.04
N PHE A 464 -9.99 4.56 13.79
CA PHE A 464 -8.70 5.07 13.34
C PHE A 464 -8.82 5.67 11.93
N TYR A 465 -9.40 4.93 10.98
CA TYR A 465 -9.64 5.42 9.62
C TYR A 465 -10.54 6.65 9.58
N LYS A 466 -11.61 6.65 10.38
CA LYS A 466 -12.48 7.83 10.49
C LYS A 466 -11.74 9.03 11.08
N ALA A 467 -10.81 8.83 12.03
CA ALA A 467 -10.03 9.91 12.61
C ALA A 467 -9.03 10.49 11.60
N ILE A 468 -8.21 9.67 10.95
CA ILE A 468 -7.21 10.15 9.98
C ILE A 468 -7.84 10.80 8.74
N ALA A 469 -9.07 10.41 8.39
CA ALA A 469 -9.83 11.03 7.31
C ALA A 469 -10.52 12.35 7.71
N GLY A 470 -10.46 12.75 8.99
CA GLY A 470 -11.14 13.93 9.50
C GLY A 470 -12.67 13.78 9.58
N TRP A 471 -13.17 12.54 9.65
CA TRP A 471 -14.61 12.23 9.77
C TRP A 471 -15.07 12.14 11.23
N LEU A 472 -14.13 12.01 12.16
CA LEU A 472 -14.36 12.29 13.57
C LEU A 472 -13.84 13.71 13.87
N PRO A 473 -14.69 14.64 14.34
CA PRO A 473 -14.20 15.92 14.85
C PRO A 473 -13.34 15.70 16.09
N ASP A 474 -12.43 16.62 16.40
CA ASP A 474 -11.54 16.54 17.57
C ASP A 474 -12.30 16.26 18.88
N SER A 475 -13.50 16.83 19.05
CA SER A 475 -14.33 16.59 20.24
C SER A 475 -14.82 15.14 20.40
N ALA A 476 -14.74 14.33 19.34
CA ALA A 476 -15.14 12.94 19.33
C ALA A 476 -13.99 11.97 19.53
N VAL A 477 -12.75 12.46 19.47
CA VAL A 477 -11.53 11.68 19.72
C VAL A 477 -10.95 12.14 21.05
N THR A 478 -10.63 11.21 21.94
CA THR A 478 -9.99 11.56 23.21
C THR A 478 -8.58 11.00 23.26
N ASP A 479 -7.61 11.91 23.44
CA ASP A 479 -6.28 11.55 23.91
C ASP A 479 -6.37 11.09 25.36
N ALA A 480 -5.76 9.93 25.65
CA ALA A 480 -5.60 9.44 27.01
C ALA A 480 -4.12 9.48 27.45
N PRO A 481 -3.52 10.67 27.66
CA PRO A 481 -2.10 10.78 28.03
C PRO A 481 -1.89 10.55 29.54
N VAL A 482 -2.96 10.56 30.34
CA VAL A 482 -2.92 10.42 31.80
C VAL A 482 -3.84 9.30 32.29
N ASN A 483 -3.59 8.83 33.51
CA ASN A 483 -4.42 7.83 34.16
C ASN A 483 -5.83 8.37 34.40
N GLY A 484 -6.85 7.60 34.02
CA GLY A 484 -8.22 8.04 34.16
C GLY A 484 -9.23 7.09 33.53
N THR A 485 -10.51 7.39 33.77
CA THR A 485 -11.64 6.69 33.16
C THR A 485 -12.24 7.56 32.07
N TYR A 486 -12.37 6.99 30.87
CA TYR A 486 -12.78 7.67 29.66
C TYR A 486 -14.07 7.05 29.11
N ARG A 487 -15.10 7.89 28.92
CA ARG A 487 -16.39 7.45 28.36
C ARG A 487 -16.36 7.38 26.85
N LEU A 488 -16.88 6.29 26.30
CA LEU A 488 -16.93 5.96 24.88
C LEU A 488 -18.35 5.57 24.44
N TYR A 489 -18.81 6.15 23.34
CA TYR A 489 -20.07 5.86 22.67
C TYR A 489 -19.83 5.16 21.33
N ALA A 490 -20.89 4.57 20.76
CA ALA A 490 -20.80 3.85 19.49
C ALA A 490 -20.44 4.78 18.31
N HIS A 491 -19.54 4.36 17.42
CA HIS A 491 -19.05 5.18 16.29
C HIS A 491 -19.76 4.91 14.96
N ASP A 492 -20.63 3.91 14.92
CA ASP A 492 -21.17 3.26 13.72
C ASP A 492 -22.63 3.63 13.43
N SER A 493 -23.03 4.86 13.75
CA SER A 493 -24.33 5.44 13.37
C SER A 493 -24.13 6.87 12.86
N ILE A 494 -25.03 7.31 11.96
CA ILE A 494 -25.04 8.69 11.46
C ILE A 494 -25.54 9.68 12.52
N GLU A 495 -26.27 9.22 13.52
CA GLU A 495 -26.71 10.00 14.68
C GLU A 495 -25.66 10.01 15.80
N ALA A 496 -24.61 9.19 15.74
CA ALA A 496 -23.65 9.01 16.82
C ALA A 496 -23.04 10.34 17.33
N LEU A 497 -23.17 10.61 18.63
CA LEU A 497 -22.68 11.80 19.31
C LEU A 497 -21.62 11.44 20.36
N GLY A 498 -21.02 12.46 20.99
CA GLY A 498 -20.03 12.28 22.05
C GLY A 498 -18.69 11.72 21.56
N ARG A 499 -17.91 11.24 22.53
CA ARG A 499 -16.60 10.60 22.34
C ARG A 499 -16.79 9.21 21.74
N ARG A 500 -16.22 8.97 20.57
CA ARG A 500 -16.41 7.75 19.77
C ARG A 500 -15.11 7.02 19.48
N ALA A 501 -13.98 7.63 19.83
CA ALA A 501 -12.67 7.03 19.79
C ALA A 501 -11.85 7.45 21.01
N ILE A 502 -11.12 6.50 21.58
CA ILE A 502 -10.01 6.81 22.50
C ILE A 502 -8.73 6.39 21.79
N TYR A 503 -7.75 7.29 21.73
CA TYR A 503 -6.42 6.94 21.28
C TYR A 503 -5.46 6.90 22.48
N VAL A 504 -4.59 5.89 22.51
CA VAL A 504 -3.62 5.67 23.57
C VAL A 504 -2.25 5.48 22.91
N ASP A 505 -1.46 6.55 22.85
CA ASP A 505 -0.06 6.45 22.42
C ASP A 505 0.76 5.79 23.54
N VAL A 506 1.32 4.62 23.26
CA VAL A 506 2.11 3.85 24.22
C VAL A 506 3.63 3.98 23.96
N GLY A 507 4.03 4.77 22.96
CA GLY A 507 5.41 5.00 22.58
C GLY A 507 5.92 3.98 21.55
N GLY A 508 7.15 4.19 21.07
CA GLY A 508 7.78 3.32 20.07
C GLY A 508 7.10 3.33 18.69
N GLY A 509 6.21 4.30 18.43
CA GLY A 509 5.40 4.35 17.22
C GLY A 509 4.15 3.47 17.28
N THR A 510 3.82 2.88 18.43
CA THR A 510 2.61 2.07 18.60
C THR A 510 1.51 2.88 19.30
N VAL A 511 0.31 2.85 18.71
CA VAL A 511 -0.88 3.50 19.26
C VAL A 511 -2.03 2.50 19.28
N TYR A 512 -2.79 2.49 20.38
CA TYR A 512 -4.06 1.77 20.45
C TYR A 512 -5.24 2.70 20.18
N TRP A 513 -6.12 2.27 19.29
CA TRP A 513 -7.39 2.91 18.98
C TRP A 513 -8.54 2.06 19.50
N ILE A 514 -9.32 2.63 20.40
CA ILE A 514 -10.43 1.94 21.08
C ILE A 514 -11.75 2.50 20.54
N GLY A 515 -12.62 1.60 20.07
CA GLY A 515 -13.92 1.91 19.50
C GLY A 515 -15.04 1.04 20.08
N LYS A 516 -16.27 1.57 20.07
CA LYS A 516 -17.49 0.81 20.37
C LYS A 516 -18.37 0.75 19.13
N ARG A 517 -18.99 -0.41 18.89
CA ARG A 517 -20.03 -0.58 17.86
C ARG A 517 -21.42 -0.75 18.48
N GLY A 518 -22.44 -0.43 17.69
CA GLY A 518 -23.85 -0.54 18.03
C GLY A 518 -24.70 -1.22 16.95
N GLN A 519 -24.16 -1.42 15.74
CA GLN A 519 -24.88 -2.03 14.60
C GLN A 519 -24.88 -3.56 14.60
N PHE A 520 -24.31 -4.19 15.62
CA PHE A 520 -24.21 -5.65 15.75
C PHE A 520 -24.75 -6.15 17.10
N PRO A 521 -26.02 -5.82 17.46
CA PRO A 521 -26.61 -6.25 18.73
C PRO A 521 -26.70 -7.77 18.87
N GLU A 522 -26.73 -8.51 17.76
CA GLU A 522 -26.74 -9.97 17.70
C GLU A 522 -25.42 -10.62 18.13
N ASN A 523 -24.30 -9.88 18.10
CA ASN A 523 -23.01 -10.37 18.58
C ASN A 523 -22.81 -9.88 20.02
N PRO A 524 -22.94 -10.74 21.05
CA PRO A 524 -22.83 -10.31 22.45
C PRO A 524 -21.47 -9.70 22.79
N SER A 525 -20.40 -10.14 22.10
CA SER A 525 -19.05 -9.62 22.31
C SER A 525 -18.97 -8.15 21.90
N MET A 526 -19.50 -7.78 20.74
CA MET A 526 -19.48 -6.39 20.27
C MET A 526 -20.58 -5.52 20.89
N ALA A 527 -21.75 -6.09 21.18
CA ALA A 527 -22.86 -5.35 21.78
C ALA A 527 -22.47 -4.75 23.14
N ASN A 528 -21.68 -5.50 23.92
CA ASN A 528 -21.30 -5.14 25.29
C ASN A 528 -19.83 -4.74 25.46
N GLY A 529 -18.96 -5.07 24.50
CA GLY A 529 -17.53 -4.84 24.57
C GLY A 529 -17.04 -3.62 23.80
N VAL A 530 -15.71 -3.48 23.77
CA VAL A 530 -15.00 -2.51 22.93
C VAL A 530 -13.97 -3.19 22.05
N GLU A 531 -13.84 -2.70 20.83
CA GLU A 531 -12.82 -3.13 19.89
C GLU A 531 -11.52 -2.37 20.16
N ILE A 532 -10.38 -3.05 20.09
CA ILE A 532 -9.06 -2.43 20.25
C ILE A 532 -8.25 -2.74 19.01
N ARG A 533 -7.80 -1.70 18.31
CA ARG A 533 -6.90 -1.82 17.15
C ARG A 533 -5.53 -1.28 17.51
N ARG A 534 -4.48 -2.05 17.22
CA ARG A 534 -3.09 -1.63 17.29
C ARG A 534 -2.69 -1.03 15.94
N VAL A 535 -2.06 0.13 15.98
CA VAL A 535 -1.46 0.79 14.81
C VAL A 535 0.02 1.00 15.11
N ASN A 536 0.89 0.38 14.32
CA ASN A 536 2.35 0.50 14.48
C ASN A 536 2.92 1.57 13.55
N ASN A 537 4.13 2.04 13.83
CA ASN A 537 4.80 3.12 13.09
C ASN A 537 3.89 4.35 12.86
N TYR A 538 3.02 4.66 13.81
CA TYR A 538 2.07 5.75 13.70
C TYR A 538 2.81 7.09 13.76
N THR A 539 2.65 7.87 12.70
CA THR A 539 3.11 9.25 12.60
C THR A 539 1.97 10.09 12.01
N PRO A 540 2.05 11.43 12.08
CA PRO A 540 1.08 12.30 11.40
C PRO A 540 0.99 12.10 9.87
N ALA A 541 1.96 11.40 9.30
CA ALA A 541 2.24 11.29 7.88
C ALA A 541 1.99 9.88 7.30
N ALA A 542 2.28 8.89 8.13
CA ALA A 542 2.48 7.50 7.77
C ALA A 542 2.04 6.61 8.92
N PHE A 543 1.60 5.41 8.60
CA PHE A 543 1.32 4.40 9.60
C PHE A 543 1.48 3.01 9.02
N GLY A 544 1.90 2.08 9.87
CA GLY A 544 2.03 0.68 9.56
C GLY A 544 0.68 -0.06 9.62
N PRO A 545 0.71 -1.39 9.74
CA PRO A 545 -0.50 -2.21 9.75
C PRO A 545 -1.48 -1.80 10.85
N VAL A 546 -2.77 -1.86 10.53
CA VAL A 546 -3.87 -1.72 11.47
C VAL A 546 -4.35 -3.11 11.83
N GLU A 547 -4.30 -3.45 13.12
CA GLU A 547 -4.52 -4.81 13.60
C GLU A 547 -5.58 -4.81 14.69
N LEU A 548 -6.73 -5.43 14.44
CA LEU A 548 -7.70 -5.76 15.46
C LEU A 548 -7.09 -6.76 16.44
N LEU A 549 -7.12 -6.41 17.71
CA LEU A 549 -6.64 -7.27 18.78
C LEU A 549 -7.76 -8.17 19.27
N ASN A 550 -7.35 -9.39 19.59
CA ASN A 550 -8.16 -10.38 20.26
C ASN A 550 -8.11 -10.17 21.78
N ALA A 551 -8.81 -9.14 22.26
CA ALA A 551 -8.70 -8.63 23.62
C ALA A 551 -9.36 -9.50 24.70
N ASP A 552 -10.06 -10.58 24.33
CA ASP A 552 -10.74 -11.46 25.30
C ASP A 552 -10.80 -12.94 24.90
N TRP A 553 -9.68 -13.49 24.43
CA TRP A 553 -9.63 -14.90 23.99
C TRP A 553 -10.07 -15.90 25.06
N THR A 554 -9.72 -15.65 26.32
CA THR A 554 -9.97 -16.60 27.41
C THR A 554 -11.43 -16.69 27.85
N ALA A 555 -12.26 -15.72 27.48
CA ALA A 555 -13.66 -15.67 27.90
C ALA A 555 -14.64 -16.32 26.93
N ARG A 556 -14.19 -16.92 25.80
CA ARG A 556 -15.04 -17.56 24.78
C ARG A 556 -16.07 -18.52 25.41
N PRO A 557 -17.35 -18.12 25.58
CA PRO A 557 -18.35 -19.05 26.08
C PRO A 557 -18.67 -20.03 24.95
N ALA A 558 -18.64 -21.33 25.27
CA ALA A 558 -19.01 -22.35 24.30
C ALA A 558 -20.42 -22.08 23.73
N GLY A 559 -20.55 -22.08 22.41
CA GLY A 559 -21.83 -21.83 21.71
C GLY A 559 -22.16 -20.35 21.45
N VAL A 560 -21.38 -19.38 21.95
CA VAL A 560 -21.58 -17.94 21.67
C VAL A 560 -20.57 -17.42 20.64
N CYS A 561 -19.36 -17.97 20.63
CA CYS A 561 -18.27 -17.52 19.78
C CYS A 561 -18.02 -18.49 18.61
N ARG A 562 -18.14 -17.99 17.38
CA ARG A 562 -17.78 -18.74 16.17
C ARG A 562 -16.26 -18.94 16.07
N ASP A 563 -15.50 -17.87 16.24
CA ASP A 563 -14.04 -17.87 16.23
C ASP A 563 -13.44 -16.65 16.99
N SER A 564 -12.14 -16.41 16.80
CA SER A 564 -11.36 -15.34 17.42
C SER A 564 -11.81 -13.95 17.04
N ARG A 565 -12.11 -13.79 15.75
CA ARG A 565 -12.47 -12.51 15.14
C ARG A 565 -13.88 -12.17 15.58
N TRP A 566 -14.72 -13.20 15.76
CA TRP A 566 -16.08 -13.06 16.27
C TRP A 566 -16.16 -12.53 17.70
N CYS A 567 -15.27 -12.98 18.59
CA CYS A 567 -15.26 -12.63 20.02
C CYS A 567 -13.98 -11.89 20.45
N HIS A 568 -13.55 -10.93 19.63
CA HIS A 568 -12.31 -10.21 19.85
C HIS A 568 -12.43 -9.08 20.89
N SER A 569 -13.65 -8.58 21.17
CA SER A 569 -13.85 -7.33 21.90
C SER A 569 -13.55 -7.49 23.39
N LEU A 570 -12.94 -6.46 24.01
CA LEU A 570 -12.70 -6.40 25.45
C LEU A 570 -14.05 -6.33 26.19
N GLN A 571 -14.37 -7.36 26.97
CA GLN A 571 -15.65 -7.52 27.66
C GLN A 571 -15.73 -6.82 29.03
N PRO A 572 -16.95 -6.66 29.58
CA PRO A 572 -17.14 -6.20 30.95
C PRO A 572 -16.29 -6.97 31.97
N GLY A 573 -15.52 -6.24 32.79
CA GLY A 573 -14.69 -6.81 33.85
C GLY A 573 -13.33 -7.34 33.40
N THR A 574 -13.02 -7.32 32.10
CA THR A 574 -11.71 -7.76 31.58
C THR A 574 -10.75 -6.59 31.31
N ARG A 575 -9.48 -6.92 31.06
CA ARG A 575 -8.40 -5.96 30.84
C ARG A 575 -7.32 -6.54 29.94
N ILE A 576 -6.63 -5.67 29.21
CA ILE A 576 -5.34 -5.98 28.58
C ILE A 576 -4.25 -5.10 29.19
N GLN A 577 -3.03 -5.62 29.24
CA GLN A 577 -1.86 -4.86 29.64
C GLN A 577 -0.75 -5.08 28.62
N ASP A 578 -0.29 -3.99 28.02
CA ASP A 578 0.87 -4.02 27.15
C ASP A 578 2.11 -4.35 28.00
N PRO A 579 2.81 -5.47 27.75
CA PRO A 579 3.94 -5.89 28.56
C PRO A 579 5.17 -4.99 28.40
N ALA A 580 5.34 -4.35 27.23
CA ALA A 580 6.48 -3.48 26.95
C ALA A 580 6.32 -2.13 27.64
N THR A 581 5.12 -1.57 27.62
CA THR A 581 4.85 -0.21 28.10
C THR A 581 4.18 -0.19 29.47
N ARG A 582 3.72 -1.35 29.95
CA ARG A 582 2.91 -1.56 31.16
C ARG A 582 1.58 -0.81 31.16
N THR A 583 1.18 -0.26 30.03
CA THR A 583 -0.10 0.44 29.86
C THR A 583 -1.25 -0.56 30.01
N LEU A 584 -2.14 -0.31 30.96
CA LEU A 584 -3.34 -1.08 31.23
C LEU A 584 -4.54 -0.42 30.56
N ILE A 585 -5.31 -1.20 29.81
CA ILE A 585 -6.62 -0.83 29.27
C ILE A 585 -7.65 -1.78 29.88
N GLN A 586 -8.60 -1.25 30.64
CA GLN A 586 -9.57 -2.04 31.38
C GLN A 586 -10.98 -1.54 31.15
N TYR A 587 -11.92 -2.47 30.97
CA TYR A 587 -13.34 -2.16 30.99
C TYR A 587 -13.77 -1.77 32.42
N ALA A 588 -14.20 -0.53 32.62
CA ALA A 588 -14.56 -0.02 33.94
C ALA A 588 -16.06 -0.11 34.25
N GLY A 589 -16.91 0.02 33.24
CA GLY A 589 -18.36 -0.07 33.39
C GLY A 589 -19.10 0.35 32.12
N SER A 590 -20.42 0.25 32.13
CA SER A 590 -21.28 0.72 31.05
C SER A 590 -22.59 1.25 31.62
N GLY A 591 -23.30 2.00 30.79
CA GLY A 591 -24.60 2.54 31.13
C GLY A 591 -25.24 3.21 29.93
N GLU A 592 -26.30 3.97 30.19
CA GLU A 592 -26.99 4.77 29.20
C GLU A 592 -27.22 6.16 29.77
N ASP A 593 -26.99 7.19 28.96
CA ASP A 593 -27.31 8.58 29.29
C ASP A 593 -28.04 9.24 28.12
N ILE A 594 -28.24 10.57 28.17
CA ILE A 594 -28.96 11.31 27.14
C ILE A 594 -28.30 11.25 25.75
N VAL A 595 -27.01 10.94 25.67
CA VAL A 595 -26.28 10.73 24.41
C VAL A 595 -26.54 9.31 23.88
N GLY A 596 -26.73 8.35 24.78
CA GLY A 596 -27.07 6.97 24.48
C GLY A 596 -26.24 5.97 25.30
N PRO A 597 -26.21 4.69 24.87
CA PRO A 597 -25.40 3.66 25.51
C PRO A 597 -23.91 3.97 25.44
N TYR A 598 -23.22 3.84 26.57
CA TYR A 598 -21.79 4.11 26.70
C TYR A 598 -21.04 3.00 27.43
N VAL A 599 -19.72 2.97 27.22
CA VAL A 599 -18.75 2.18 27.97
C VAL A 599 -17.70 3.13 28.56
N ASP A 600 -17.36 2.94 29.82
CA ASP A 600 -16.28 3.63 30.50
C ASP A 600 -15.03 2.74 30.50
N ILE A 601 -13.91 3.27 30.00
CA ILE A 601 -12.61 2.58 29.88
C ILE A 601 -11.59 3.21 30.82
N LEU A 602 -11.03 2.41 31.71
CA LEU A 602 -9.94 2.81 32.59
C LEU A 602 -8.60 2.62 31.86
N ILE A 603 -7.82 3.69 31.77
CA ILE A 603 -6.45 3.68 31.28
C ILE A 603 -5.51 3.93 32.47
N ARG A 604 -4.50 3.07 32.65
CA ARG A 604 -3.39 3.30 33.59
C ARG A 604 -2.06 3.12 32.89
N ARG A 605 -1.20 4.13 33.00
CA ARG A 605 0.20 4.16 32.58
C ARG A 605 1.10 3.86 33.80
N PRO A 606 2.32 3.34 33.58
CA PRO A 606 3.26 2.95 34.63
C PRO A 606 3.63 4.04 35.63
#